data_AF-A0A536REW2-F1
#
_entry.id   AF-A0A536REW2-F1
#
_cell.length_a   1.000
_cell.length_b   1.000
_cell.length_c   1.000
_cell.angle_alpha   90.00
_cell.angle_beta   90.00
_cell.angle_gamma   90.00
#
_symmetry.space_group_name_H-M   'P 1'
#
loop_
_entity.id
_entity.type
_entity.pdbx_description
1 polymer ?
#
loop_
_entity_poly.entity_id
_entity_poly.type
_entity_poly.pdbx_seq_one_letter_code
_entity_poly.pdbx_strand_id
1 'polypeptide(L)'
;MVRGSGAQRVLSDRVSARVAGQHRPSPDHHRPAHHAVLLAAVERLIVDGYNVVHAWPSLKRLLAEASLEAAREKLIERLAVLGIVTGQSVTVVFDAHHSASMANSEEMVDGVRVLFTRKGHSADHAIERIAYDAGGLGDLITVATSDRFQRDLVRGMGGAVISALELERQVVEAEREMTRRVQRYQ
;
A
#
# COMPACT_ATOMS: atom_id res chain seq x y z
N MET A 1 37.16 88.85 26.12
CA MET A 1 36.39 90.05 25.68
C MET A 1 35.39 89.60 24.63
N VAL A 2 34.11 90.03 24.76
CA VAL A 2 32.97 89.95 23.79
C VAL A 2 32.38 88.53 23.59
N ARG A 3 31.23 88.16 24.20
CA ARG A 3 29.79 88.36 23.80
C ARG A 3 29.50 87.84 22.38
N GLY A 4 28.40 87.15 22.03
CA GLY A 4 27.17 86.75 22.71
C GLY A 4 26.43 85.70 21.85
N SER A 5 25.44 85.03 22.44
CA SER A 5 24.01 85.11 22.05
C SER A 5 23.57 84.18 20.92
N GLY A 6 22.50 83.41 21.16
CA GLY A 6 21.70 82.79 20.11
C GLY A 6 21.21 81.40 20.47
N ALA A 7 19.94 81.31 20.86
CA ALA A 7 19.29 80.11 21.34
C ALA A 7 18.67 79.25 20.21
N GLN A 8 18.52 77.97 20.54
CA GLN A 8 17.36 77.10 20.29
C GLN A 8 17.06 76.52 18.88
N ARG A 9 16.90 75.17 18.91
CA ARG A 9 15.80 74.36 18.32
C ARG A 9 15.73 74.28 16.78
N VAL A 10 15.39 73.18 16.10
CA VAL A 10 14.99 71.78 16.35
C VAL A 10 15.22 70.98 15.03
N LEU A 11 15.06 69.64 15.09
CA LEU A 11 14.57 68.73 14.02
C LEU A 11 15.51 68.50 12.82
N SER A 12 16.19 67.34 12.74
CA SER A 12 15.72 66.05 12.19
C SER A 12 15.32 66.08 10.72
N ASP A 13 16.17 65.52 9.86
CA ASP A 13 15.79 64.75 8.67
C ASP A 13 17.02 63.93 8.20
N ARG A 14 16.90 62.59 8.24
CA ARG A 14 16.85 61.67 7.08
C ARG A 14 18.17 61.52 6.31
N VAL A 15 18.65 60.27 6.22
CA VAL A 15 18.71 59.42 5.00
C VAL A 15 19.85 58.39 5.09
N SER A 16 19.46 57.11 4.94
CA SER A 16 20.18 55.94 4.41
C SER A 16 21.50 55.47 5.03
N ALA A 17 21.53 54.22 5.50
CA ALA A 17 21.78 53.08 4.62
C ALA A 17 21.49 51.73 5.32
N ARG A 18 21.08 50.76 4.50
CA ARG A 18 20.64 49.39 4.79
C ARG A 18 21.78 48.48 5.25
N VAL A 19 21.46 47.40 5.97
CA VAL A 19 21.72 45.95 5.65
C VAL A 19 21.11 45.13 6.81
N ALA A 20 19.93 44.54 6.62
CA ALA A 20 19.65 43.11 6.34
C ALA A 20 19.77 42.18 7.56
N GLY A 21 18.63 41.57 7.95
CA GLY A 21 18.56 40.52 8.97
C GLY A 21 17.23 40.42 9.71
N GLN A 22 16.08 40.48 9.03
CA GLN A 22 14.80 40.13 9.64
C GLN A 22 14.48 38.67 9.31
N HIS A 23 14.57 37.78 10.31
CA HIS A 23 13.90 36.49 10.28
C HIS A 23 12.88 36.49 11.42
N ARG A 24 11.65 36.90 11.10
CA ARG A 24 10.48 36.61 11.93
C ARG A 24 9.97 35.22 11.51
N PRO A 25 9.65 34.31 12.44
CA PRO A 25 8.91 33.11 12.08
C PRO A 25 7.49 33.51 11.65
N SER A 26 7.07 33.03 10.47
CA SER A 26 5.72 33.20 9.95
C SER A 26 4.69 32.43 10.81
N PRO A 27 3.46 32.94 10.99
CA PRO A 27 2.42 32.25 11.73
C PRO A 27 1.70 31.21 10.87
N ASP A 28 1.25 30.16 11.54
CA ASP A 28 0.21 29.19 11.17
C ASP A 28 0.26 28.54 9.77
N HIS A 29 0.77 27.31 9.76
CA HIS A 29 0.33 26.31 8.79
C HIS A 29 -1.10 25.89 9.15
N HIS A 30 -2.06 26.65 8.64
CA HIS A 30 -3.45 26.21 8.52
C HIS A 30 -3.47 24.93 7.68
N ARG A 31 -3.34 23.76 8.32
CA ARG A 31 -3.76 22.50 7.72
C ARG A 31 -5.27 22.63 7.53
N PRO A 32 -5.82 22.61 6.30
CA PRO A 32 -7.24 22.46 6.17
C PRO A 32 -7.58 21.13 6.85
N ALA A 33 -8.56 21.16 7.74
CA ALA A 33 -9.21 19.95 8.22
C ALA A 33 -9.60 19.18 6.95
N HIS A 34 -8.89 18.09 6.67
CA HIS A 34 -9.33 17.14 5.67
C HIS A 34 -10.71 16.76 6.16
N HIS A 35 -11.73 17.22 5.41
CA HIS A 35 -13.11 16.81 5.55
C HIS A 35 -13.06 15.30 5.75
N ALA A 36 -13.28 14.87 6.99
CA ALA A 36 -13.46 13.49 7.33
C ALA A 36 -14.83 13.11 6.76
N VAL A 37 -14.89 12.97 5.43
CA VAL A 37 -15.62 11.83 4.89
C VAL A 37 -15.06 10.66 5.68
N LEU A 38 -15.89 10.02 6.50
CA LEU A 38 -15.55 8.75 7.12
C LEU A 38 -15.25 7.80 5.95
N LEU A 39 -14.00 7.81 5.48
CA LEU A 39 -13.49 6.81 4.59
C LEU A 39 -13.42 5.58 5.48
N ALA A 40 -14.45 4.74 5.39
CA ALA A 40 -14.42 3.42 5.99
C ALA A 40 -13.11 2.78 5.53
N ALA A 41 -12.26 2.39 6.49
CA ALA A 41 -10.99 1.75 6.20
C ALA A 41 -11.23 0.58 5.23
N VAL A 42 -10.47 0.52 4.13
CA VAL A 42 -10.59 -0.59 3.18
C VAL A 42 -9.83 -1.78 3.74
N GLU A 43 -10.45 -2.95 3.74
CA GLU A 43 -9.73 -4.19 4.00
C GLU A 43 -8.93 -4.61 2.76
N ARG A 44 -7.60 -4.69 2.91
CA ARG A 44 -6.68 -5.10 1.85
C ARG A 44 -6.05 -6.44 2.18
N LEU A 45 -6.15 -7.35 1.22
CA LEU A 45 -5.43 -8.61 1.24
C LEU A 45 -4.29 -8.57 0.21
N ILE A 46 -3.05 -8.67 0.68
CA ILE A 46 -1.86 -8.72 -0.18
C ILE A 46 -1.30 -10.14 -0.13
N VAL A 47 -1.19 -10.79 -1.29
CA VAL A 47 -0.82 -12.20 -1.41
C VAL A 47 0.55 -12.35 -2.06
N ASP A 48 1.46 -13.08 -1.42
CA ASP A 48 2.67 -13.59 -2.06
C ASP A 48 2.30 -14.79 -2.96
N GLY A 49 2.24 -14.55 -4.26
CA GLY A 49 1.67 -15.47 -5.23
C GLY A 49 2.42 -16.80 -5.33
N TYR A 50 3.76 -16.78 -5.42
CA TYR A 50 4.52 -18.03 -5.55
C TYR A 50 4.60 -18.81 -4.25
N ASN A 51 4.63 -18.12 -3.10
CA ASN A 51 4.50 -18.80 -1.81
C ASN A 51 3.20 -19.60 -1.74
N VAL A 52 2.08 -18.98 -2.17
CA VAL A 52 0.76 -19.62 -2.18
C VAL A 52 0.67 -20.76 -3.20
N VAL A 53 1.14 -20.56 -4.44
CA VAL A 53 1.15 -21.61 -5.47
C VAL A 53 1.88 -22.87 -5.00
N HIS A 54 3.00 -22.72 -4.29
CA HIS A 54 3.76 -23.86 -3.78
C HIS A 54 3.16 -24.50 -2.51
N ALA A 55 2.37 -23.75 -1.74
CA ALA A 55 1.76 -24.22 -0.51
C ALA A 55 0.45 -24.99 -0.76
N TRP A 56 -0.37 -24.59 -1.73
CA TRP A 56 -1.67 -25.19 -1.98
C TRP A 56 -1.55 -26.49 -2.76
N PRO A 57 -2.05 -27.63 -2.24
CA PRO A 57 -1.93 -28.92 -2.92
C PRO A 57 -2.55 -28.94 -4.32
N SER A 58 -3.65 -28.20 -4.53
CA SER A 58 -4.34 -28.10 -5.82
C SER A 58 -3.51 -27.35 -6.86
N LEU A 59 -2.93 -26.20 -6.50
CA LEU A 59 -2.09 -25.40 -7.39
C LEU A 59 -0.75 -26.05 -7.67
N LYS A 60 -0.14 -26.70 -6.66
CA LYS A 60 1.10 -27.45 -6.83
C LYS A 60 0.94 -28.62 -7.80
N ARG A 61 -0.21 -29.30 -7.75
CA ARG A 61 -0.57 -30.35 -8.71
C ARG A 61 -0.71 -29.77 -10.11
N LEU A 62 -1.46 -28.68 -10.26
CA LEU A 62 -1.65 -28.00 -11.55
C LEU A 62 -0.33 -27.51 -12.15
N LEU A 63 0.59 -27.00 -11.31
CA LEU A 63 1.94 -26.62 -11.71
C LEU A 63 2.73 -27.79 -12.29
N ALA A 64 2.60 -28.98 -11.70
CA ALA A 64 3.30 -30.18 -12.15
C ALA A 64 2.68 -30.82 -13.40
N GLU A 65 1.35 -30.75 -13.54
CA GLU A 65 0.60 -31.41 -14.61
C GLU A 65 0.43 -30.53 -15.86
N ALA A 66 0.44 -29.19 -15.70
CA ALA A 66 0.21 -28.24 -16.79
C ALA A 66 1.36 -27.22 -16.93
N SER A 67 1.33 -26.13 -16.17
CA SER A 67 2.33 -25.07 -16.26
C SER A 67 2.27 -24.10 -15.08
N LEU A 68 3.31 -23.27 -14.93
CA LEU A 68 3.32 -22.16 -13.97
C LEU A 68 2.26 -21.11 -14.30
N GLU A 69 2.06 -20.84 -15.59
CA GLU A 69 1.03 -19.93 -16.11
C GLU A 69 -0.37 -20.36 -15.60
N ALA A 70 -0.72 -21.64 -15.81
CA ALA A 70 -2.01 -22.19 -15.42
C ALA A 70 -2.21 -22.14 -13.89
N ALA A 71 -1.16 -22.36 -13.11
CA ALA A 71 -1.22 -22.22 -11.65
C ALA A 71 -1.45 -20.77 -11.20
N ARG A 72 -0.87 -19.77 -11.89
CA ARG A 72 -1.12 -18.34 -11.62
C ARG A 72 -2.55 -17.96 -11.94
N GLU A 73 -3.01 -18.29 -13.14
CA GLU A 73 -4.38 -18.02 -13.59
C GLU A 73 -5.39 -18.62 -12.61
N LYS A 74 -5.18 -19.89 -12.21
CA LYS A 74 -6.06 -20.54 -11.24
C LYS A 74 -6.00 -19.89 -9.87
N LEU A 75 -4.85 -19.42 -9.40
CA LEU A 75 -4.77 -18.67 -8.15
C LEU A 75 -5.58 -17.37 -8.24
N ILE A 76 -5.41 -16.60 -9.32
CA ILE A 76 -6.11 -15.33 -9.53
C ILE A 76 -7.63 -15.53 -9.56
N GLU A 77 -8.12 -16.53 -10.31
CA GLU A 77 -9.54 -16.89 -10.39
C GLU A 77 -10.12 -17.15 -8.99
N ARG A 78 -9.42 -17.93 -8.17
CA ARG A 78 -9.88 -18.27 -6.82
C ARG A 78 -9.84 -17.08 -5.86
N LEU A 79 -8.83 -16.23 -5.99
CA LEU A 79 -8.73 -14.98 -5.22
C LEU A 79 -9.81 -13.96 -5.60
N ALA A 80 -10.23 -13.93 -6.87
CA ALA A 80 -11.33 -13.09 -7.33
C ALA A 80 -12.64 -13.46 -6.61
N VAL A 81 -12.93 -14.76 -6.50
CA VAL A 81 -14.11 -15.24 -5.74
C VAL A 81 -14.02 -14.81 -4.27
N LEU A 82 -12.85 -14.94 -3.65
CA LEU A 82 -12.65 -14.47 -2.27
C LEU A 82 -12.96 -12.98 -2.15
N GLY A 83 -12.35 -12.14 -2.98
CA GLY A 83 -12.56 -10.68 -2.96
C GLY A 83 -14.02 -10.28 -3.16
N ILE A 84 -14.75 -10.97 -4.04
CA ILE A 84 -16.18 -10.74 -4.27
C ILE A 84 -17.01 -11.10 -3.03
N VAL A 85 -16.70 -12.23 -2.38
CA VAL A 85 -17.49 -12.73 -1.25
C VAL A 85 -17.23 -11.92 0.02
N THR A 86 -15.97 -11.52 0.27
CA THR A 86 -15.56 -10.79 1.48
C THR A 86 -15.64 -9.28 1.32
N GLY A 87 -15.62 -8.75 0.09
CA GLY A 87 -15.53 -7.32 -0.19
C GLY A 87 -14.11 -6.76 -0.05
N GLN A 88 -13.10 -7.61 0.17
CA GLN A 88 -11.72 -7.17 0.34
C GLN A 88 -11.09 -6.75 -0.99
N SER A 89 -10.24 -5.73 -0.95
CA SER A 89 -9.37 -5.38 -2.07
C SER A 89 -8.18 -6.33 -2.12
N VAL A 90 -8.18 -7.25 -3.08
CA VAL A 90 -7.15 -8.28 -3.21
C VAL A 90 -6.06 -7.84 -4.18
N THR A 91 -4.82 -7.92 -3.74
CA THR A 91 -3.62 -7.76 -4.57
C THR A 91 -2.78 -9.02 -4.48
N VAL A 92 -2.36 -9.58 -5.62
CA VAL A 92 -1.40 -10.69 -5.67
C VAL A 92 -0.10 -10.21 -6.32
N VAL A 93 1.03 -10.57 -5.70
CA VAL A 93 2.37 -10.20 -6.15
C VAL A 93 3.12 -11.45 -6.57
N PHE A 94 3.64 -11.46 -7.80
CA PHE A 94 4.48 -12.53 -8.33
C PHE A 94 5.93 -12.03 -8.53
N ASP A 95 6.88 -12.84 -8.10
CA ASP A 95 8.30 -12.53 -8.23
C ASP A 95 8.83 -12.74 -9.67
N ALA A 96 9.63 -11.80 -10.16
CA ALA A 96 10.33 -11.88 -11.44
C ALA A 96 11.37 -13.01 -11.54
N HIS A 97 11.72 -13.72 -10.45
CA HIS A 97 12.66 -14.86 -10.52
C HIS A 97 12.24 -15.91 -11.56
N HIS A 98 10.95 -15.97 -11.89
CA HIS A 98 10.38 -16.86 -12.91
C HIS A 98 10.00 -16.15 -14.23
N SER A 99 10.34 -14.87 -14.41
CA SER A 99 10.01 -14.06 -15.59
C SER A 99 11.24 -13.42 -16.23
N ALA A 100 11.28 -13.37 -17.56
CA ALA A 100 12.32 -12.67 -18.30
C ALA A 100 12.10 -11.14 -18.37
N SER A 101 11.06 -10.61 -17.74
CA SER A 101 10.68 -9.20 -17.87
C SER A 101 11.68 -8.24 -17.20
N MET A 102 12.06 -7.20 -17.95
CA MET A 102 12.92 -6.10 -17.48
C MET A 102 12.13 -4.97 -16.80
N ALA A 103 10.80 -5.00 -16.85
CA ALA A 103 9.91 -4.00 -16.28
C ALA A 103 8.88 -4.63 -15.34
N ASN A 104 8.45 -3.86 -14.33
CA ASN A 104 7.30 -4.24 -13.52
C ASN A 104 6.07 -4.18 -14.44
N SER A 105 5.16 -5.13 -14.30
CA SER A 105 3.85 -5.05 -14.95
C SER A 105 2.76 -5.17 -13.90
N GLU A 106 1.69 -4.44 -14.12
CA GLU A 106 0.52 -4.44 -13.26
C GLU A 106 -0.71 -4.54 -14.14
N GLU A 107 -1.65 -5.39 -13.73
CA GLU A 107 -2.92 -5.56 -14.41
C GLU A 107 -4.05 -5.83 -13.41
N MET A 108 -5.27 -5.70 -13.90
CA MET A 108 -6.50 -5.96 -13.16
C MET A 108 -7.25 -7.12 -13.82
N VAL A 109 -7.39 -8.23 -13.09
CA VAL A 109 -8.03 -9.46 -13.57
C VAL A 109 -9.15 -9.84 -12.61
N ASP A 110 -10.39 -9.85 -13.08
CA ASP A 110 -11.57 -10.25 -12.31
C ASP A 110 -11.72 -9.59 -10.92
N GLY A 111 -11.33 -8.34 -10.77
CA GLY A 111 -11.37 -7.64 -9.48
C GLY A 111 -10.13 -7.81 -8.61
N VAL A 112 -9.14 -8.60 -9.04
CA VAL A 112 -7.84 -8.78 -8.38
C VAL A 112 -6.77 -7.93 -9.06
N ARG A 113 -6.02 -7.17 -8.27
CA ARG A 113 -4.83 -6.45 -8.73
C ARG A 113 -3.65 -7.42 -8.79
N VAL A 114 -3.08 -7.62 -9.97
CA VAL A 114 -1.95 -8.52 -10.20
C VAL A 114 -0.70 -7.70 -10.47
N LEU A 115 0.34 -7.90 -9.65
CA LEU A 115 1.62 -7.22 -9.78
C LEU A 115 2.73 -8.23 -10.06
N PHE A 116 3.41 -8.09 -11.19
CA PHE A 116 4.66 -8.79 -11.47
C PHE A 116 5.82 -7.85 -11.21
N THR A 117 6.74 -8.28 -10.35
CA THR A 117 7.99 -7.56 -10.14
C THR A 117 8.92 -7.72 -11.34
N ARG A 118 9.88 -6.79 -11.49
CA ARG A 118 10.95 -6.84 -12.49
C ARG A 118 12.17 -7.59 -11.97
N LYS A 119 13.01 -8.07 -12.89
CA LYS A 119 14.27 -8.75 -12.53
C LYS A 119 15.08 -7.96 -11.50
N GLY A 120 15.54 -8.64 -10.45
CA GLY A 120 16.31 -8.04 -9.36
C GLY A 120 15.50 -7.28 -8.31
N HIS A 121 14.16 -7.31 -8.39
CA HIS A 121 13.27 -6.84 -7.32
C HIS A 121 12.53 -8.06 -6.77
N SER A 122 12.48 -8.18 -5.44
CA SER A 122 11.75 -9.26 -4.78
C SER A 122 10.27 -8.89 -4.63
N ALA A 123 9.42 -9.93 -4.58
CA ALA A 123 8.03 -9.77 -4.14
C ALA A 123 7.97 -9.12 -2.74
N ASP A 124 8.97 -9.40 -1.90
CA ASP A 124 9.01 -8.86 -0.54
C ASP A 124 8.97 -7.34 -0.48
N HIS A 125 9.89 -6.66 -1.18
CA HIS A 125 9.93 -5.21 -1.21
C HIS A 125 8.65 -4.59 -1.82
N ALA A 126 8.03 -5.28 -2.79
CA ALA A 126 6.77 -4.83 -3.37
C ALA A 126 5.63 -4.91 -2.35
N ILE A 127 5.52 -6.00 -1.61
CA ILE A 127 4.53 -6.20 -0.55
C ILE A 127 4.73 -5.16 0.56
N GLU A 128 5.97 -4.95 1.00
CA GLU A 128 6.32 -3.96 2.02
C GLU A 128 5.86 -2.56 1.64
N ARG A 129 6.16 -2.14 0.40
CA ARG A 129 5.75 -0.84 -0.10
C ARG A 129 4.22 -0.70 -0.15
N ILE A 130 3.53 -1.70 -0.68
CA ILE A 130 2.05 -1.67 -0.75
C ILE A 130 1.44 -1.61 0.64
N ALA A 131 1.96 -2.41 1.59
CA ALA A 131 1.50 -2.42 2.97
C ALA A 131 1.76 -1.07 3.65
N TYR A 132 2.95 -0.50 3.48
CA TYR A 132 3.29 0.81 4.04
C TYR A 132 2.38 1.93 3.49
N ASP A 133 2.19 1.98 2.17
CA ASP A 133 1.37 2.99 1.51
C ASP A 133 -0.10 2.87 1.95
N ALA A 134 -0.64 1.65 2.05
CA ALA A 134 -1.99 1.40 2.56
C ALA A 134 -2.15 1.79 4.04
N GLY A 135 -1.12 1.55 4.86
CA GLY A 135 -1.15 1.87 6.28
C GLY A 135 -1.20 3.38 6.51
N GLY A 136 -0.50 4.15 5.67
CA GLY A 136 -0.57 5.62 5.66
C GLY A 136 -1.96 6.18 5.30
N LEU A 137 -2.80 5.39 4.62
CA LEU A 137 -4.19 5.72 4.30
C LEU A 137 -5.19 5.29 5.40
N GLY A 138 -4.74 4.53 6.39
CA GLY A 138 -5.61 3.97 7.45
C GLY A 138 -6.34 2.68 7.05
N ASP A 139 -5.91 2.02 5.98
CA ASP A 139 -6.50 0.75 5.52
C ASP A 139 -6.11 -0.42 6.45
N LEU A 140 -7.00 -1.42 6.53
CA LEU A 140 -6.75 -2.66 7.28
C LEU A 140 -5.99 -3.65 6.40
N ILE A 141 -4.72 -3.88 6.71
CA ILE A 141 -3.84 -4.70 5.86
C ILE A 141 -3.75 -6.11 6.42
N THR A 142 -3.96 -7.11 5.56
CA THR A 142 -3.61 -8.50 5.80
C THR A 142 -2.65 -8.97 4.71
N VAL A 143 -1.50 -9.53 5.10
CA VAL A 143 -0.57 -10.17 4.16
C VAL A 143 -0.69 -11.69 4.26
N ALA A 144 -0.77 -12.38 3.13
CA ALA A 144 -0.68 -13.83 3.06
C ALA A 144 0.75 -14.24 2.69
N THR A 145 1.51 -14.67 3.68
CA THR A 145 2.89 -15.15 3.50
C THR A 145 3.26 -16.16 4.57
N SER A 146 4.22 -17.03 4.23
CA SER A 146 4.81 -17.98 5.18
C SER A 146 6.21 -17.57 5.65
N ASP A 147 6.75 -16.47 5.12
CA ASP A 147 8.08 -15.97 5.51
C ASP A 147 8.04 -15.28 6.88
N ARG A 148 9.01 -15.61 7.75
CA ARG A 148 9.04 -15.11 9.13
C ARG A 148 9.43 -13.64 9.21
N PHE A 149 10.39 -13.21 8.40
CA PHE A 149 10.84 -11.82 8.39
C PHE A 149 9.70 -10.90 7.95
N GLN A 150 9.00 -11.28 6.89
CA GLN A 150 7.83 -10.55 6.41
C GLN A 150 6.71 -10.46 7.43
N ARG A 151 6.47 -11.56 8.17
CA ARG A 151 5.48 -11.56 9.24
C ARG A 151 5.76 -10.51 10.30
N ASP A 152 7.02 -10.43 10.74
CA ASP A 152 7.43 -9.52 11.81
C ASP A 152 7.37 -8.07 11.34
N LEU A 153 7.75 -7.80 10.08
CA LEU A 153 7.69 -6.49 9.47
C LEU A 153 6.25 -5.97 9.32
N VAL A 154 5.35 -6.78 8.74
CA VAL A 154 3.94 -6.41 8.56
C VAL A 154 3.26 -6.12 9.90
N ARG A 155 3.54 -6.94 10.92
CA ARG A 155 3.04 -6.70 12.28
C ARG A 155 3.60 -5.43 12.90
N GLY A 156 4.88 -5.12 12.66
CA GLY A 156 5.51 -3.88 13.09
C GLY A 156 4.84 -2.64 12.49
N MET A 157 4.26 -2.76 11.30
CA MET A 157 3.47 -1.71 10.64
C MET A 157 1.99 -1.68 11.06
N GLY A 158 1.56 -2.55 11.99
CA GLY A 158 0.16 -2.65 12.44
C GLY A 158 -0.74 -3.52 11.54
N GLY A 159 -0.17 -4.22 10.56
CA GLY A 159 -0.89 -5.15 9.70
C GLY A 159 -1.06 -6.55 10.30
N ALA A 160 -2.04 -7.29 9.80
CA ALA A 160 -2.26 -8.70 10.09
C ALA A 160 -1.51 -9.59 9.09
N VAL A 161 -1.26 -10.84 9.49
CA VAL A 161 -0.63 -11.83 8.62
C VAL A 161 -1.33 -13.16 8.75
N ILE A 162 -1.62 -13.79 7.61
CA ILE A 162 -2.20 -15.13 7.50
C ILE A 162 -1.24 -16.06 6.76
N SER A 163 -1.28 -17.35 7.07
CA SER A 163 -0.49 -18.34 6.34
C SER A 163 -1.16 -18.66 5.00
N ALA A 164 -0.37 -19.17 4.05
CA ALA A 164 -0.92 -19.63 2.77
C ALA A 164 -2.02 -20.68 2.95
N LEU A 165 -1.87 -21.63 3.87
CA LEU A 165 -2.89 -22.66 4.13
C LEU A 165 -4.16 -22.10 4.76
N GLU A 166 -4.05 -21.07 5.61
CA GLU A 166 -5.23 -20.41 6.16
C GLU A 166 -5.98 -19.61 5.08
N LEU A 167 -5.24 -18.93 4.19
CA LEU A 167 -5.83 -18.32 3.01
C LEU A 167 -6.57 -19.36 2.14
N GLU A 168 -6.02 -20.57 1.96
CA GLU A 168 -6.70 -21.64 1.20
C GLU A 168 -8.07 -21.95 1.79
N ARG A 169 -8.16 -22.03 3.12
CA ARG A 169 -9.42 -22.32 3.83
C ARG A 169 -10.44 -21.22 3.61
N GLN A 170 -10.03 -19.96 3.74
CA GLN A 170 -10.91 -18.81 3.49
C GLN A 170 -11.42 -18.79 2.05
N VAL A 171 -10.57 -19.09 1.08
CA VAL A 171 -10.94 -19.18 -0.34
C VAL A 171 -11.95 -20.32 -0.57
N VAL A 172 -11.70 -21.51 -0.02
CA VAL A 172 -12.63 -22.65 -0.14
C VAL A 172 -13.99 -22.33 0.49
N GLU A 173 -14.00 -21.63 1.62
CA GLU A 173 -15.23 -21.19 2.26
C GLU A 173 -15.99 -20.16 1.41
N ALA A 174 -15.26 -19.19 0.84
CA ALA A 174 -15.83 -18.21 -0.08
C ALA A 174 -16.43 -18.86 -1.33
N GLU A 175 -15.74 -19.83 -1.96
CA GLU A 175 -16.24 -20.59 -3.11
C GLU A 175 -17.55 -21.33 -2.78
N ARG A 176 -17.64 -21.93 -1.59
CA ARG A 176 -18.86 -22.60 -1.10
C ARG A 176 -20.00 -21.62 -0.84
N GLU A 177 -19.71 -20.45 -0.29
CA GLU A 177 -20.70 -19.39 -0.08
C GLU A 177 -21.21 -18.82 -1.40
N MET A 178 -20.32 -18.55 -2.36
CA MET A 178 -20.70 -18.08 -3.69
C MET A 178 -21.62 -19.08 -4.39
N THR A 179 -21.29 -20.38 -4.34
CA THR A 179 -22.14 -21.44 -4.88
C THR A 179 -23.54 -21.44 -4.26
N ARG A 180 -23.63 -21.29 -2.94
CA ARG A 180 -24.92 -21.19 -2.22
C ARG A 180 -25.71 -19.94 -2.62
N ARG A 181 -25.03 -18.81 -2.85
CA ARG A 181 -25.67 -17.57 -3.31
C ARG A 181 -26.27 -17.75 -4.71
N VAL A 182 -25.52 -18.31 -5.65
CA VAL A 182 -25.98 -18.55 -7.03
C VAL A 182 -27.20 -19.47 -7.06
N GLN A 183 -27.18 -20.58 -6.30
CA GLN A 183 -28.31 -21.51 -6.22
C GLN A 183 -29.59 -20.91 -5.63
N ARG A 184 -29.49 -19.87 -4.80
CA ARG A 184 -30.66 -19.20 -4.19
C ARG A 184 -31.41 -18.32 -5.20
N TYR A 185 -30.74 -17.90 -6.27
CA TYR A 185 -31.31 -17.04 -7.32
C TYR A 185 -31.71 -17.83 -8.58
N GLN A 186 -31.63 -19.16 -8.54
CA GLN A 186 -32.14 -20.08 -9.55
C GLN A 186 -33.43 -20.73 -9.06
#